data_AF-A0A1Z1WKU3-F1
#
_entry.id   AF-A0A1Z1WKU3-F1
#
_cell.length_a   1.000
_cell.length_b   1.000
_cell.length_c   1.000
_cell.angle_alpha   90.00
_cell.angle_beta   90.00
_cell.angle_gamma   90.00
#
_symmetry.space_group_name_H-M   'P 1'
#
loop_
_entity.id
_entity.type
_entity.pdbx_description
1 polymer ?
#
loop_
_entity_poly.entity_id
_entity_poly.type
_entity_poly.pdbx_seq_one_letter_code
_entity_poly.pdbx_strand_id
1 'polypeptide(L)'
;MRDVLNVEGGYNDGIVSPVFLFALVLAGHATSGRSAGDALGTAAPSALKAVLVGLALGALLGFCVNRAERAGFMSAQAKRLVLVAAPLLAYGCAVGIGGNGFVASFLCGFVFHAVRRTEETQREMQLIDDVGFLLGVVMWFVFGTTAVFALWGGVEWELVLFCAAALTVVRIVPVMLSLIGSGVPVREGFLIGWLGPRGTTSIVFGLLAFNELRLDDDSVLVLTVLVITVLGSVALHGLGSPVTARKYRP
;
A
#
# COMPACT_ATOMS: atom_id res chain seq x y z
N MET A 1 -4.39 -11.26 17.86
CA MET A 1 -5.09 -11.11 16.56
C MET A 1 -4.95 -9.71 15.97
N ARG A 2 -5.27 -8.63 16.71
CA ARG A 2 -5.06 -7.25 16.22
C ARG A 2 -3.59 -6.94 15.85
N ASP A 3 -2.64 -7.39 16.66
CA ASP A 3 -1.21 -7.17 16.37
C ASP A 3 -0.74 -7.94 15.14
N VAL A 4 -1.27 -9.15 14.93
CA VAL A 4 -1.00 -9.96 13.73
C VAL A 4 -1.54 -9.28 12.47
N LEU A 5 -2.75 -8.69 12.54
CA LEU A 5 -3.34 -7.96 11.42
C LEU A 5 -2.63 -6.63 11.13
N ASN A 6 -2.14 -5.93 12.16
CA ASN A 6 -1.36 -4.70 11.98
C ASN A 6 0.02 -5.00 11.36
N VAL A 7 0.68 -6.06 11.80
CA VAL A 7 1.94 -6.53 11.19
C VAL A 7 1.71 -7.02 9.76
N GLU A 8 0.63 -7.78 9.53
CA GLU A 8 0.24 -8.23 8.20
C GLU A 8 -0.02 -7.03 7.27
N GLY A 9 -0.79 -6.03 7.70
CA GLY A 9 -1.04 -4.82 6.93
C GLY A 9 0.23 -4.06 6.56
N GLY A 10 1.14 -3.85 7.53
CA GLY A 10 2.41 -3.18 7.29
C GLY A 10 3.35 -3.94 6.36
N TYR A 11 3.49 -5.25 6.51
CA TYR A 11 4.30 -6.09 5.62
C TYR A 11 3.67 -6.25 4.23
N ASN A 12 2.35 -6.42 4.18
CA ASN A 12 1.60 -6.52 2.94
C ASN A 12 1.81 -5.25 2.10
N ASP A 13 1.71 -4.07 2.69
CA ASP A 13 1.82 -2.82 1.93
C ASP A 13 3.25 -2.59 1.37
N GLY A 14 4.28 -3.01 2.12
CA GLY A 14 5.68 -2.96 1.68
C GLY A 14 6.08 -4.00 0.63
N ILE A 15 5.53 -5.23 0.71
CA ILE A 15 5.83 -6.31 -0.23
C ILE A 15 4.96 -6.22 -1.49
N VAL A 16 3.69 -5.83 -1.34
CA VAL A 16 2.74 -5.76 -2.46
C VAL A 16 3.05 -4.58 -3.37
N SER A 17 3.62 -3.47 -2.88
CA SER A 17 3.94 -2.32 -3.74
C SER A 17 4.84 -2.69 -4.93
N PRO A 18 6.03 -3.30 -4.77
CA PRO A 18 6.85 -3.73 -5.91
C PRO A 18 6.14 -4.70 -6.85
N VAL A 19 5.39 -5.67 -6.31
CA VAL A 19 4.68 -6.69 -7.09
C VAL A 19 3.54 -6.08 -7.91
N PHE A 20 2.74 -5.21 -7.29
CA PHE A 20 1.65 -4.49 -7.93
C PHE A 20 2.16 -3.61 -9.06
N LEU A 21 3.25 -2.86 -8.82
CA LEU A 21 3.86 -2.01 -9.82
C LEU A 21 4.41 -2.82 -11.00
N PHE A 22 5.01 -3.97 -10.74
CA PHE A 22 5.44 -4.88 -11.81
C PHE A 22 4.25 -5.37 -12.64
N ALA A 23 3.17 -5.79 -11.99
CA ALA A 23 1.95 -6.21 -12.66
C ALA A 23 1.32 -5.08 -13.49
N LEU A 24 1.33 -3.85 -12.97
CA LEU A 24 0.80 -2.68 -13.67
C LEU A 24 1.61 -2.34 -14.93
N VAL A 25 2.94 -2.39 -14.85
CA VAL A 25 3.79 -2.19 -16.04
C VAL A 25 3.55 -3.27 -17.08
N LEU A 26 3.41 -4.53 -16.65
CA LEU A 26 3.09 -5.63 -17.56
C LEU A 26 1.72 -5.44 -18.23
N ALA A 27 0.70 -5.05 -17.48
CA ALA A 27 -0.64 -4.78 -17.98
C ALA A 27 -0.64 -3.64 -19.01
N GLY A 28 0.05 -2.53 -18.73
CA GLY A 28 0.16 -1.40 -19.66
C GLY A 28 0.96 -1.71 -20.94
N HIS A 29 1.81 -2.74 -20.95
CA HIS A 29 2.53 -3.19 -22.16
C HIS A 29 1.78 -4.29 -22.93
N ALA A 30 0.93 -5.07 -22.25
CA ALA A 30 0.09 -6.08 -22.88
C ALA A 30 -0.91 -5.45 -23.86
N THR A 31 -1.45 -4.27 -23.53
CA THR A 31 -2.30 -3.47 -24.44
C THR A 31 -1.55 -2.97 -25.68
N SER A 32 -0.21 -2.93 -25.65
CA SER A 32 0.65 -2.51 -26.78
C SER A 32 1.14 -3.68 -27.65
N GLY A 33 0.71 -4.92 -27.39
CA GLY A 33 1.09 -6.11 -28.18
C GLY A 33 2.56 -6.54 -28.04
N ARG A 34 3.27 -6.09 -27.00
CA ARG A 34 4.68 -6.43 -26.75
C ARG A 34 4.81 -7.68 -25.87
N SER A 35 5.88 -8.46 -26.08
CA SER A 35 6.16 -9.66 -25.28
C SER A 35 6.45 -9.30 -23.81
N ALA A 36 6.13 -10.20 -22.88
CA ALA A 36 6.42 -10.05 -21.45
C ALA A 36 7.92 -9.79 -21.18
N GLY A 37 8.81 -10.27 -22.06
CA GLY A 37 10.25 -9.99 -21.98
C GLY A 37 10.62 -8.52 -22.25
N ASP A 38 9.91 -7.85 -23.14
CA ASP A 38 10.15 -6.42 -23.44
C ASP A 38 9.62 -5.53 -22.30
N ALA A 39 8.50 -5.91 -21.69
CA ALA A 39 7.96 -5.23 -20.51
C ALA A 39 8.90 -5.35 -19.30
N LEU A 40 9.53 -6.52 -19.10
CA LEU A 40 10.59 -6.71 -18.10
C LEU A 40 11.82 -5.84 -18.39
N GLY A 41 12.23 -5.74 -19.66
CA GLY A 41 13.36 -4.93 -20.10
C GLY A 41 13.18 -3.43 -19.87
N THR A 42 11.96 -2.91 -19.94
CA THR A 42 11.63 -1.49 -19.69
C THR A 42 11.34 -1.18 -18.22
N ALA A 43 10.75 -2.12 -17.48
CA ALA A 43 10.43 -1.95 -16.05
C ALA A 43 11.66 -2.04 -15.13
N ALA A 44 12.57 -2.97 -15.43
CA ALA A 44 13.72 -3.25 -14.56
C ALA A 44 14.63 -2.04 -14.33
N PRO A 45 14.96 -1.19 -15.33
CA PRO A 45 15.75 0.02 -15.10
C PRO A 45 15.06 1.04 -14.17
N SER A 46 13.74 1.21 -14.27
CA SER A 46 12.98 2.13 -13.42
C SER A 46 12.94 1.65 -11.96
N ALA A 47 12.70 0.36 -11.76
CA ALA A 47 12.75 -0.27 -10.45
C ALA A 47 14.16 -0.20 -9.83
N LEU A 48 15.21 -0.48 -10.61
CA LEU A 48 16.59 -0.39 -10.15
C LEU A 48 16.95 1.04 -9.72
N LYS A 49 16.59 2.05 -10.52
CA LYS A 49 16.77 3.47 -10.15
C LYS A 49 16.07 3.80 -8.82
N ALA A 50 14.83 3.34 -8.64
CA ALA A 50 14.08 3.56 -7.41
C ALA A 50 14.75 2.92 -6.19
N VAL A 51 15.23 1.68 -6.34
CA VAL A 51 15.98 0.98 -5.30
C VAL A 51 17.24 1.74 -4.94
N LEU A 52 18.06 2.11 -5.92
CA LEU A 52 19.30 2.84 -5.67
C LEU A 52 19.05 4.19 -4.97
N VAL A 53 18.07 4.97 -5.43
CA VAL A 53 17.70 6.25 -4.82
C VAL A 53 17.20 6.06 -3.38
N GLY A 54 16.28 5.11 -3.17
CA GLY A 54 15.70 4.84 -1.86
C GLY A 54 16.75 4.39 -0.84
N LEU A 55 17.59 3.41 -1.20
CA LEU A 55 18.66 2.92 -0.32
C LEU A 55 19.69 4.02 -0.02
N ALA A 56 20.13 4.76 -1.05
CA ALA A 56 21.13 5.81 -0.89
C ALA A 56 20.63 6.95 -0.01
N LEU A 57 19.43 7.48 -0.27
CA LEU A 57 18.86 8.58 0.52
C LEU A 57 18.49 8.14 1.94
N GLY A 58 17.92 6.94 2.11
CA GLY A 58 17.62 6.43 3.45
C GLY A 58 18.87 6.31 4.32
N ALA A 59 19.95 5.73 3.78
CA ALA A 59 21.22 5.59 4.49
C ALA A 59 21.88 6.94 4.76
N LEU A 60 21.95 7.81 3.76
CA LEU A 60 22.55 9.13 3.86
C LEU A 60 21.83 10.00 4.90
N LEU A 61 20.49 10.09 4.83
CA LEU A 61 19.70 10.88 5.75
C LEU A 61 19.77 10.30 7.17
N GLY A 62 19.66 8.98 7.33
CA GLY A 62 19.80 8.35 8.64
C GLY A 62 21.16 8.63 9.29
N PHE A 63 22.24 8.53 8.52
CA PHE A 63 23.60 8.86 8.99
C PHE A 63 23.73 10.35 9.37
N CYS A 64 23.27 11.25 8.48
CA CYS A 64 23.35 12.70 8.70
C CYS A 64 22.55 13.13 9.93
N VAL A 65 21.34 12.61 10.12
CA VAL A 65 20.50 12.90 11.30
C VAL A 65 21.18 12.42 12.58
N ASN A 66 21.66 11.18 12.62
CA ASN A 66 22.38 10.65 13.78
C ASN A 66 23.61 11.52 14.13
N ARG A 67 24.35 11.98 13.12
CA ARG A 67 25.54 12.81 13.32
C ARG A 67 25.18 14.23 13.77
N ALA A 68 24.17 14.84 13.18
CA ALA A 68 23.71 16.17 13.54
C ALA A 68 23.11 16.21 14.95
N GLU A 69 22.38 15.16 15.35
CA GLU A 69 21.84 15.03 16.70
C GLU A 69 22.95 14.90 17.75
N ARG A 70 23.96 14.06 17.50
CA ARG A 70 25.13 13.93 18.39
C ARG A 70 25.92 15.23 18.52
N ALA A 71 25.90 16.06 17.48
CA ALA A 71 26.52 17.39 17.49
C ALA A 71 25.63 18.47 18.15
N GLY A 72 24.42 18.13 18.62
CA GLY A 72 23.49 19.08 19.23
C GLY A 72 22.77 20.01 18.24
N PHE A 73 22.80 19.71 16.94
CA PHE A 73 22.19 20.55 15.90
C PHE A 73 20.72 20.23 15.61
N MET A 74 20.16 19.18 16.21
CA MET A 74 18.79 18.73 15.93
C MET A 74 17.83 19.09 17.06
N SER A 75 16.84 19.93 16.76
CA SER A 75 15.68 20.16 17.63
C SER A 75 14.66 19.02 17.51
N ALA A 76 13.75 18.89 18.49
CA ALA A 76 12.68 17.90 18.43
C ALA A 76 11.74 18.11 17.22
N GLN A 77 11.60 19.35 16.74
CA GLN A 77 10.84 19.68 15.53
C GLN A 77 11.57 19.19 14.28
N ALA A 78 12.89 19.41 14.19
CA ALA A 78 13.70 18.97 13.05
C ALA A 78 13.68 17.45 12.88
N LYS A 79 13.82 16.69 13.99
CA LYS A 79 13.74 15.22 13.96
C LYS A 79 12.43 14.75 13.35
N ARG A 80 11.29 15.29 13.82
CA ARG A 80 9.94 14.98 13.29
C ARG A 80 9.78 15.35 11.82
N LEU A 81 10.27 16.54 11.43
CA LEU A 81 10.14 17.02 10.04
C LEU A 81 10.91 16.15 9.05
N VAL A 82 12.08 15.62 9.44
CA VAL A 82 12.87 14.74 8.55
C VAL A 82 12.12 13.47 8.19
N LEU A 83 11.32 12.88 9.10
CA LEU A 83 10.53 11.68 8.80
C LEU A 83 9.46 11.94 7.72
N VAL A 84 8.98 13.18 7.59
CA VAL A 84 8.06 13.58 6.51
C VAL A 84 8.82 13.93 5.23
N ALA A 85 9.92 14.67 5.35
CA ALA A 85 10.68 15.14 4.19
C ALA A 85 11.43 14.01 3.47
N ALA A 86 12.00 13.05 4.19
CA ALA A 86 12.81 11.96 3.62
C ALA A 86 12.08 11.13 2.54
N PRO A 87 10.87 10.60 2.77
CA PRO A 87 10.15 9.87 1.72
C PRO A 87 9.74 10.76 0.55
N LEU A 88 9.41 12.04 0.78
CA LEU A 88 9.07 13.00 -0.30
C LEU A 88 10.28 13.33 -1.18
N LEU A 89 11.45 13.52 -0.57
CA LEU A 89 12.70 13.73 -1.30
C LEU A 89 13.06 12.50 -2.14
N ALA A 90 12.94 11.30 -1.57
CA ALA A 90 13.17 10.06 -2.31
C ALA A 90 12.19 9.88 -3.48
N TYR A 91 10.92 10.23 -3.28
CA TYR A 91 9.91 10.23 -4.33
C TYR A 91 10.33 11.15 -5.49
N GLY A 92 10.62 12.41 -5.18
CA GLY A 92 10.96 13.43 -6.17
C GLY A 92 12.24 13.10 -6.93
N CYS A 93 13.28 12.64 -6.24
CA CYS A 93 14.54 12.23 -6.86
C CYS A 93 14.34 11.03 -7.80
N ALA A 94 13.59 10.02 -7.39
CA ALA A 94 13.35 8.84 -8.22
C ALA A 94 12.53 9.21 -9.46
N VAL A 95 11.42 9.93 -9.30
CA VAL A 95 10.60 10.38 -10.43
C VAL A 95 11.40 11.25 -11.40
N GLY A 96 12.25 12.15 -10.88
CA GLY A 96 13.10 13.03 -11.69
C GLY A 96 14.09 12.30 -12.62
N ILE A 97 14.45 11.05 -12.30
CA ILE A 97 15.33 10.22 -13.15
C ILE A 97 14.56 9.10 -13.87
N GLY A 98 13.22 9.14 -13.86
CA GLY A 98 12.34 8.14 -14.46
C GLY A 98 12.32 6.81 -13.69
N GLY A 99 12.56 6.86 -12.38
CA GLY A 99 12.38 5.75 -11.45
C GLY A 99 11.03 5.80 -10.73
N ASN A 100 10.65 4.70 -10.10
CA ASN A 100 9.41 4.61 -9.33
C ASN A 100 9.51 5.34 -7.99
N GLY A 101 8.76 6.44 -7.82
CA GLY A 101 8.74 7.23 -6.60
C GLY A 101 8.27 6.47 -5.36
N PHE A 102 7.23 5.63 -5.48
CA PHE A 102 6.68 4.87 -4.34
C PHE A 102 7.69 3.88 -3.75
N VAL A 103 8.36 3.11 -4.62
CA VAL A 103 9.39 2.15 -4.20
C VAL A 103 10.57 2.88 -3.54
N ALA A 104 10.99 4.02 -4.12
CA ALA A 104 12.07 4.81 -3.56
C ALA A 104 11.72 5.39 -2.17
N SER A 105 10.51 5.93 -1.99
CA SER A 105 10.03 6.43 -0.70
C SER A 105 9.95 5.35 0.36
N PHE A 106 9.43 4.16 0.01
CA PHE A 106 9.34 3.03 0.92
C PHE A 106 10.73 2.56 1.38
N LEU A 107 11.64 2.33 0.44
CA LEU A 107 13.01 1.90 0.75
C LEU A 107 13.79 2.97 1.51
N CYS A 108 13.56 4.26 1.21
CA CYS A 108 14.12 5.36 1.97
C CYS A 108 13.69 5.30 3.44
N GLY A 109 12.39 5.14 3.71
CA GLY A 109 11.88 5.00 5.09
C GLY A 109 12.43 3.75 5.80
N PHE A 110 12.46 2.61 5.11
CA PHE A 110 12.99 1.36 5.65
C PHE A 110 14.47 1.47 6.03
N VAL A 111 15.32 1.96 5.12
CA VAL A 111 16.75 2.10 5.39
C VAL A 111 17.01 3.22 6.40
N PHE A 112 16.28 4.33 6.32
CA PHE A 112 16.35 5.39 7.32
C PHE A 112 16.09 4.83 8.71
N HIS A 113 15.02 4.06 8.88
CA HIS A 113 14.69 3.42 10.16
C HIS A 113 15.78 2.44 10.62
N ALA A 114 16.33 1.62 9.70
CA ALA A 114 17.40 0.67 10.03
C ALA A 114 18.72 1.35 10.44
N VAL A 115 19.02 2.54 9.90
CA VAL A 115 20.22 3.32 10.22
C VAL A 115 20.02 4.24 11.42
N ARG A 116 18.79 4.74 11.63
CA ARG A 116 18.43 5.66 12.71
C ARG A 116 18.68 5.02 14.07
N ARG A 117 19.38 5.74 14.96
CA ARG A 117 19.63 5.32 16.34
C ARG A 117 19.03 6.36 17.28
N THR A 118 17.86 6.06 17.83
CA THR A 118 17.14 6.93 18.76
C THR A 118 16.33 6.08 19.75
N GLU A 119 16.18 6.57 20.98
CA GLU A 119 15.28 6.01 21.97
C GLU A 119 13.88 6.66 21.90
N GLU A 120 13.75 7.75 21.12
CA GLU A 120 12.52 8.57 21.03
C GLU A 120 11.71 8.28 19.76
N THR A 121 11.82 7.09 19.16
CA THR A 121 11.18 6.73 17.88
C THR A 121 9.71 7.13 17.82
N GLN A 122 8.94 6.83 18.88
CA GLN A 122 7.51 7.16 18.95
C GLN A 122 7.24 8.67 18.88
N ARG A 123 8.10 9.50 19.49
CA ARG A 123 7.96 10.97 19.44
C ARG A 123 8.33 11.51 18.06
N GLU A 124 9.33 10.93 17.42
CA GLU A 124 9.74 11.29 16.06
C GLU A 124 8.65 10.96 15.02
N MET A 125 7.88 9.88 15.24
CA MET A 125 6.81 9.44 14.34
C MET A 125 5.53 10.29 14.39
N GLN A 126 5.28 11.03 15.48
CA GLN A 126 4.02 11.79 15.66
C GLN A 126 3.62 12.64 14.45
N LEU A 127 4.57 13.38 13.87
CA LEU A 127 4.25 14.26 12.75
C LEU A 127 3.91 13.48 11.49
N ILE A 128 4.63 12.38 11.19
CA ILE A 128 4.32 11.57 10.01
C ILE A 128 3.00 10.80 10.20
N ASP A 129 2.67 10.42 11.44
CA ASP A 129 1.38 9.81 11.77
C ASP A 129 0.24 10.83 11.60
N ASP A 130 0.39 12.06 12.12
CA ASP A 130 -0.60 13.14 11.99
C ASP A 130 -0.82 13.52 10.52
N VAL A 131 0.27 13.70 9.77
CA VAL A 131 0.22 14.00 8.33
C VAL A 131 -0.40 12.83 7.57
N GLY A 132 -0.01 11.59 7.89
CA GLY A 132 -0.56 10.38 7.29
C GLY A 132 -2.05 10.23 7.55
N PHE A 133 -2.51 10.53 8.76
CA PHE A 133 -3.92 10.56 9.13
C PHE A 133 -4.68 11.61 8.31
N LEU A 134 -4.18 12.85 8.25
CA LEU A 134 -4.83 13.93 7.50
C LEU A 134 -4.92 13.60 6.01
N LEU A 135 -3.82 13.12 5.40
CA LEU A 135 -3.80 12.69 4.01
C LEU A 135 -4.72 11.49 3.76
N GLY A 136 -4.84 10.59 4.73
CA GLY A 136 -5.79 9.48 4.70
C GLY A 136 -7.25 9.98 4.66
N VAL A 137 -7.60 10.96 5.49
CA VAL A 137 -8.94 11.58 5.48
C VAL A 137 -9.23 12.24 4.13
N VAL A 138 -8.27 12.99 3.58
CA VAL A 138 -8.40 13.60 2.24
C VAL A 138 -8.57 12.52 1.16
N MET A 139 -7.79 11.44 1.21
CA MET A 139 -7.91 10.31 0.29
C MET A 139 -9.31 9.68 0.35
N TRP A 140 -9.85 9.46 1.55
CA TRP A 140 -11.21 8.92 1.71
C TRP A 140 -12.29 9.85 1.17
N PHE A 141 -12.11 11.17 1.32
CA PHE A 141 -13.02 12.15 0.74
C PHE A 141 -12.99 12.11 -0.80
N VAL A 142 -11.79 12.10 -1.40
CA VAL A 142 -11.61 11.96 -2.85
C VAL A 142 -12.20 10.63 -3.33
N PHE A 143 -11.90 9.52 -2.65
CA PHE A 143 -12.46 8.22 -2.96
C PHE A 143 -13.99 8.22 -2.93
N GLY A 144 -14.61 8.85 -1.92
CA GLY A 144 -16.06 8.99 -1.85
C GLY A 144 -16.64 9.73 -3.06
N THR A 145 -15.94 10.77 -3.53
CA THR A 145 -16.35 11.53 -4.73
C THR A 145 -16.19 10.67 -5.99
N THR A 146 -15.07 9.96 -6.12
CA THR A 146 -14.81 9.00 -7.20
C THR A 146 -15.84 7.87 -7.22
N ALA A 147 -16.28 7.39 -6.07
CA ALA A 147 -17.29 6.33 -5.96
C ALA A 147 -18.64 6.78 -6.52
N VAL A 148 -19.06 8.03 -6.25
CA VAL A 148 -20.29 8.58 -6.84
C VAL A 148 -20.20 8.58 -8.36
N PHE A 149 -19.06 9.01 -8.91
CA PHE A 149 -18.85 9.03 -10.37
C PHE A 149 -18.84 7.61 -10.97
N ALA A 150 -18.08 6.69 -10.38
CA ALA A 150 -17.93 5.33 -10.88
C ALA A 150 -19.25 4.52 -10.87
N LEU A 151 -20.14 4.81 -9.93
CA LEU A 151 -21.40 4.10 -9.76
C LEU A 151 -22.61 4.80 -10.41
N TRP A 152 -22.42 6.01 -10.94
CA TRP A 152 -23.51 6.83 -11.49
C TRP A 152 -24.26 6.14 -12.64
N GLY A 153 -23.52 5.45 -13.51
CA GLY A 153 -24.07 4.74 -14.67
C GLY A 153 -24.74 3.39 -14.33
N GLY A 154 -24.79 3.02 -13.06
CA GLY A 154 -25.16 1.67 -12.64
C GLY A 154 -23.97 0.70 -12.71
N VAL A 155 -24.18 -0.50 -12.19
CA VAL A 155 -23.15 -1.54 -12.08
C VAL A 155 -23.78 -2.89 -12.45
N GLU A 156 -23.07 -3.63 -13.29
CA GLU A 156 -23.42 -5.01 -13.62
C GLU A 156 -23.27 -5.92 -12.41
N TRP A 157 -24.24 -6.81 -12.19
CA TRP A 157 -24.25 -7.68 -11.00
C TRP A 157 -23.09 -8.69 -11.03
N GLU A 158 -22.60 -9.04 -12.22
CA GLU A 158 -21.42 -9.87 -12.46
C GLU A 158 -20.19 -9.25 -11.80
N LEU A 159 -20.04 -7.92 -11.90
CA LEU A 159 -18.92 -7.19 -11.31
C LEU A 159 -18.99 -7.18 -9.78
N VAL A 160 -20.21 -7.06 -9.23
CA VAL A 160 -20.44 -7.16 -7.79
C VAL A 160 -20.09 -8.57 -7.30
N LEU A 161 -20.50 -9.61 -8.02
CA LEU A 161 -20.17 -11.00 -7.69
C LEU A 161 -18.66 -11.25 -7.76
N PHE A 162 -17.99 -10.73 -8.79
CA PHE A 162 -16.54 -10.78 -8.92
C PHE A 162 -15.84 -10.14 -7.70
N CYS A 163 -16.26 -8.93 -7.32
CA CYS A 163 -15.69 -8.24 -6.15
C CYS A 163 -15.97 -8.99 -4.85
N ALA A 164 -17.16 -9.57 -4.69
CA ALA A 164 -17.49 -10.39 -3.53
C ALA A 164 -16.61 -11.63 -3.44
N ALA A 165 -16.38 -12.32 -4.56
CA ALA A 165 -15.45 -13.46 -4.64
C ALA A 165 -14.00 -13.03 -4.38
N ALA A 166 -13.58 -11.84 -4.86
CA ALA A 166 -12.26 -11.29 -4.60
C ALA A 166 -12.03 -10.96 -3.11
N LEU A 167 -13.06 -10.46 -2.43
CA LEU A 167 -13.02 -10.15 -1.00
C LEU A 167 -13.08 -11.39 -0.10
N THR A 168 -13.70 -12.48 -0.58
CA THR A 168 -13.91 -13.70 0.21
C THR A 168 -13.00 -14.83 -0.26
N VAL A 169 -13.27 -15.44 -1.40
CA VAL A 169 -12.56 -16.62 -1.92
C VAL A 169 -11.07 -16.31 -2.15
N VAL A 170 -10.78 -15.27 -2.94
CA VAL A 170 -9.39 -14.91 -3.32
C VAL A 170 -8.58 -14.43 -2.10
N ARG A 171 -9.24 -14.02 -1.03
CA ARG A 171 -8.58 -13.65 0.22
C ARG A 171 -8.41 -14.84 1.16
N ILE A 172 -9.50 -15.53 1.48
CA ILE A 172 -9.54 -16.57 2.51
C ILE A 172 -8.76 -17.80 2.07
N VAL A 173 -8.91 -18.23 0.81
CA VAL A 173 -8.28 -19.48 0.35
C VAL A 173 -6.75 -19.40 0.42
N PRO A 174 -6.07 -18.38 -0.14
CA PRO A 174 -4.61 -18.29 -0.04
C PRO A 174 -4.10 -18.18 1.41
N VAL A 175 -4.84 -17.48 2.29
CA VAL A 175 -4.51 -17.40 3.72
C VAL A 175 -4.62 -18.77 4.39
N MET A 176 -5.69 -19.52 4.10
CA MET A 176 -5.85 -20.86 4.65
C MET A 176 -4.77 -21.81 4.15
N LEU A 177 -4.37 -21.71 2.88
CA LEU A 177 -3.27 -22.49 2.31
C LEU A 177 -1.92 -22.14 2.95
N SER A 178 -1.65 -20.86 3.20
CA SER A 178 -0.39 -20.45 3.84
C SER A 178 -0.27 -20.88 5.30
N LEU A 179 -1.40 -21.20 5.95
CA LEU A 179 -1.46 -21.70 7.32
C LEU A 179 -1.37 -23.24 7.41
N ILE A 180 -1.36 -23.97 6.30
CA ILE A 180 -1.20 -25.43 6.32
C ILE A 180 0.15 -25.79 6.96
N GLY A 181 0.12 -26.62 8.01
CA GLY A 181 1.32 -27.03 8.74
C GLY A 181 1.79 -26.05 9.82
N SER A 182 1.13 -24.90 10.00
CA SER A 182 1.48 -23.91 11.03
C SER A 182 0.99 -24.26 12.45
N GLY A 183 0.09 -25.25 12.58
CA GLY A 183 -0.57 -25.58 13.84
C GLY A 183 -1.72 -24.65 14.23
N VAL A 184 -2.01 -23.61 13.44
CA VAL A 184 -3.15 -22.70 13.67
C VAL A 184 -4.47 -23.45 13.42
N PRO A 185 -5.45 -23.39 14.36
CA PRO A 185 -6.76 -24.00 14.15
C PRO A 185 -7.46 -23.42 12.91
N VAL A 186 -8.13 -24.28 12.13
CA VAL A 186 -8.85 -23.90 10.90
C VAL A 186 -9.80 -22.71 11.12
N ARG A 187 -10.46 -22.66 12.28
CA ARG A 187 -11.36 -21.56 12.67
C ARG A 187 -10.63 -20.23 12.82
N GLU A 188 -9.44 -20.24 13.41
CA GLU A 188 -8.61 -19.05 13.56
C GLU A 188 -8.02 -18.63 12.22
N GLY A 189 -7.59 -19.57 11.39
CA GLY A 189 -7.16 -19.29 10.02
C GLY A 189 -8.24 -18.62 9.18
N PHE A 190 -9.49 -19.11 9.29
CA PHE A 190 -10.62 -18.50 8.58
C PHE A 190 -10.85 -17.07 9.06
N LEU A 191 -10.77 -16.82 10.37
CA LEU A 191 -10.90 -15.48 10.92
C LEU A 191 -9.78 -14.55 10.44
N ILE A 192 -8.53 -15.03 10.34
CA ILE A 192 -7.40 -14.25 9.78
C ILE A 192 -7.70 -13.89 8.32
N GLY A 193 -8.18 -14.85 7.53
CA GLY A 193 -8.59 -14.59 6.14
C GLY A 193 -9.74 -13.58 6.04
N TRP A 194 -10.75 -13.73 6.90
CA TRP A 194 -11.96 -12.91 6.91
C TRP A 194 -11.72 -11.47 7.42
N LEU A 195 -10.80 -11.26 8.37
CA LEU A 195 -10.53 -9.96 8.99
C LEU A 195 -9.50 -9.11 8.21
N GLY A 196 -9.46 -9.24 6.88
CA GLY A 196 -8.55 -8.49 6.00
C GLY A 196 -9.26 -7.38 5.21
N PRO A 197 -9.61 -6.23 5.83
CA PRO A 197 -10.27 -5.15 5.13
C PRO A 197 -9.36 -4.51 4.06
N ARG A 198 -9.95 -4.11 2.94
CA ARG A 198 -9.34 -3.24 1.93
C ARG A 198 -9.45 -1.79 2.39
N GLY A 199 -8.34 -1.06 2.35
CA GLY A 199 -8.22 0.29 2.88
C GLY A 199 -7.49 1.24 1.95
N THR A 200 -6.79 2.21 2.53
CA THR A 200 -6.08 3.30 1.84
C THR A 200 -5.10 2.80 0.78
N THR A 201 -4.34 1.74 1.06
CA THR A 201 -3.38 1.16 0.11
C THR A 201 -4.06 0.62 -1.15
N SER A 202 -5.24 0.02 -1.01
CA SER A 202 -6.04 -0.43 -2.16
C SER A 202 -6.49 0.76 -3.02
N ILE A 203 -6.92 1.86 -2.37
CA ILE A 203 -7.33 3.10 -3.05
C ILE A 203 -6.15 3.68 -3.86
N VAL A 204 -4.97 3.82 -3.23
CA VAL A 204 -3.77 4.36 -3.88
C VAL A 204 -3.39 3.52 -5.11
N PHE A 205 -3.34 2.20 -4.96
CA PHE A 205 -3.00 1.31 -6.07
C PHE A 205 -4.05 1.31 -7.18
N GLY A 206 -5.34 1.29 -6.87
CA GLY A 206 -6.37 1.34 -7.90
C GLY A 206 -6.39 2.67 -8.66
N LEU A 207 -6.18 3.80 -7.99
CA LEU A 207 -6.06 5.10 -8.65
C LEU A 207 -4.78 5.19 -9.50
N LEU A 208 -3.68 4.58 -9.04
CA LEU A 208 -2.46 4.49 -9.82
C LEU A 208 -2.68 3.67 -11.10
N ALA A 209 -3.34 2.50 -10.98
CA ALA A 209 -3.68 1.68 -12.14
C ALA A 209 -4.59 2.42 -13.12
N PHE A 210 -5.64 3.08 -12.61
CA PHE A 210 -6.55 3.90 -13.42
C PHE A 210 -5.79 4.96 -14.25
N ASN A 211 -4.80 5.63 -13.65
CA ASN A 211 -4.05 6.68 -14.33
C ASN A 211 -3.01 6.13 -15.33
N GLU A 212 -2.41 4.97 -15.06
CA GLU A 212 -1.41 4.35 -15.94
C GLU A 212 -2.05 3.64 -17.15
N LEU A 213 -3.26 3.08 -17.00
CA LEU A 213 -4.02 2.40 -18.05
C LEU A 213 -4.71 3.38 -19.03
N ARG A 214 -4.04 4.49 -19.37
CA ARG A 214 -4.60 5.65 -20.09
C ARG A 214 -5.50 5.26 -21.28
N LEU A 215 -6.79 5.61 -21.15
CA LEU A 215 -7.77 5.90 -22.22
C LEU A 215 -8.43 4.71 -22.97
N ASP A 216 -8.97 3.72 -22.26
CA ASP A 216 -9.93 2.74 -22.81
C ASP A 216 -10.95 2.29 -21.72
N ASP A 217 -11.92 1.43 -22.10
CA ASP A 217 -12.92 0.81 -21.20
C ASP A 217 -12.30 0.12 -19.97
N ASP A 218 -11.06 -0.38 -20.09
CA ASP A 218 -10.33 -1.05 -19.01
C ASP A 218 -10.04 -0.13 -17.82
N SER A 219 -9.80 1.17 -18.07
CA SER A 219 -9.56 2.14 -16.99
C SER A 219 -10.82 2.33 -16.14
N VAL A 220 -11.98 2.47 -16.77
CA VAL A 220 -13.27 2.60 -16.09
C VAL A 220 -13.60 1.32 -15.33
N LEU A 221 -13.36 0.16 -15.93
CA LEU A 221 -13.53 -1.13 -15.26
C LEU A 221 -12.68 -1.23 -13.99
N VAL A 222 -11.39 -0.90 -14.06
CA VAL A 222 -10.48 -0.92 -12.90
C VAL A 222 -10.95 0.05 -11.81
N LEU A 223 -11.40 1.24 -12.18
CA LEU A 223 -11.95 2.21 -11.24
C LEU A 223 -13.21 1.69 -10.54
N THR A 224 -14.11 1.06 -11.30
CA THR A 224 -15.36 0.50 -10.76
C THR A 224 -15.08 -0.70 -9.86
N VAL A 225 -14.17 -1.60 -10.25
CA VAL A 225 -13.70 -2.73 -9.43
C VAL A 225 -13.08 -2.23 -8.13
N LEU A 226 -12.20 -1.23 -8.20
CA LEU A 226 -11.61 -0.58 -7.03
C LEU A 226 -12.71 -0.11 -6.07
N VAL A 227 -13.67 0.67 -6.58
CA VAL A 227 -14.74 1.27 -5.78
C VAL A 227 -15.60 0.20 -5.11
N ILE A 228 -16.10 -0.78 -5.88
CA ILE A 228 -16.96 -1.85 -5.35
C ILE A 228 -16.20 -2.69 -4.34
N THR A 229 -14.93 -3.01 -4.60
CA THR A 229 -14.10 -3.82 -3.71
C THR A 229 -13.86 -3.10 -2.38
N VAL A 230 -13.52 -1.81 -2.41
CA VAL A 230 -13.28 -1.02 -1.18
C VAL A 230 -14.58 -0.81 -0.40
N LEU A 231 -15.66 -0.38 -1.05
CA LEU A 231 -16.97 -0.21 -0.39
C LEU A 231 -17.52 -1.54 0.15
N GLY A 232 -17.44 -2.60 -0.67
CA GLY A 232 -17.83 -3.95 -0.29
C GLY A 232 -17.02 -4.45 0.90
N SER A 233 -15.72 -4.16 0.96
CA SER A 233 -14.91 -4.49 2.13
C SER A 233 -15.30 -3.71 3.38
N VAL A 234 -15.60 -2.41 3.26
CA VAL A 234 -16.07 -1.59 4.39
C VAL A 234 -17.40 -2.15 4.92
N ALA A 235 -18.32 -2.52 4.02
CA ALA A 235 -19.59 -3.13 4.40
C ALA A 235 -19.41 -4.53 5.03
N LEU A 236 -18.72 -5.44 4.35
CA LEU A 236 -18.58 -6.83 4.77
C LEU A 236 -17.69 -6.99 6.01
N HIS A 237 -16.52 -6.34 6.02
CA HIS A 237 -15.54 -6.50 7.08
C HIS A 237 -15.68 -5.42 8.16
N GLY A 238 -16.04 -4.18 7.81
CA GLY A 238 -16.26 -3.12 8.80
C GLY A 238 -17.49 -3.38 9.67
N LEU A 239 -18.65 -3.65 9.06
CA LEU A 239 -19.88 -3.94 9.80
C LEU A 239 -19.94 -5.39 10.33
N GLY A 240 -19.29 -6.33 9.64
CA GLY A 240 -19.28 -7.75 10.03
C GLY A 240 -18.32 -8.09 11.18
N SER A 241 -17.21 -7.35 11.34
CA SER A 241 -16.17 -7.64 12.35
C SER A 241 -16.67 -7.71 13.79
N PRO A 242 -17.53 -6.79 14.29
CA PRO A 242 -18.04 -6.86 15.66
C PRO A 242 -18.92 -8.09 15.92
N VAL A 243 -19.58 -8.62 14.89
CA VAL A 243 -20.50 -9.77 14.99
C VAL A 243 -19.72 -11.08 14.98
N THR A 244 -18.76 -11.23 14.07
CA THR A 244 -17.88 -12.41 14.03
C THR A 244 -16.97 -12.47 15.24
N ALA A 245 -16.39 -11.35 15.70
CA ALA A 245 -15.53 -11.34 16.87
C ALA A 245 -16.25 -11.76 18.18
N ARG A 246 -17.57 -11.50 18.31
CA ARG A 246 -18.36 -11.95 19.47
C ARG A 246 -18.68 -13.45 19.42
N LYS A 247 -18.86 -14.01 18.23
CA LYS A 247 -19.20 -15.44 18.05
C LYS A 247 -18.02 -16.39 18.32
N TYR A 248 -16.80 -15.86 18.35
CA TYR A 248 -15.55 -16.60 18.57
C TYR A 248 -14.81 -16.20 19.85
N ARG A 249 -15.45 -15.46 20.76
CA ARG A 249 -14.94 -15.32 22.14
C ARG A 249 -15.18 -16.64 22.89
N PRO A 250 -14.17 -17.19 23.62
CA PRO A 250 -14.40 -18.29 24.54
C PRO A 250 -15.35 -17.88 25.68
#